data_AF-A0A929F5S0-F1
#
_entry.id   AF-A0A929F5S0-F1
#
_cell.length_a   1.000
_cell.length_b   1.000
_cell.length_c   1.000
_cell.angle_alpha   90.00
_cell.angle_beta   90.00
_cell.angle_gamma   90.00
#
_symmetry.space_group_name_H-M   'P 1'
#
loop_
_entity.id
_entity.type
_entity.pdbx_description
1 polymer ?
#
loop_
_entity_poly.entity_id
_entity_poly.type
_entity_poly.pdbx_seq_one_letter_code
_entity_poly.pdbx_strand_id
1 'polypeptide(L)' 'MVDSTSSPLEHRNTAEVESLTLIQVIGSVFAAAFGVQSRANKQRDFARGKPLHFIFAGALFTGVLLACIITIVNTVI' A
#
# COMPACT_ATOMS: atom_id res chain seq x y z
N MET A 1 3.78 55.78 -19.14
CA MET A 1 2.86 54.70 -18.74
C MET A 1 3.71 53.51 -18.31
N VAL A 2 4.29 53.60 -17.10
CA VAL A 2 5.11 52.53 -16.53
C VAL A 2 4.17 51.75 -15.63
N ASP A 3 3.66 50.61 -16.11
CA ASP A 3 2.88 49.69 -15.28
C ASP A 3 3.86 48.72 -14.62
N SER A 4 4.26 49.06 -13.40
CA SER A 4 5.03 48.21 -12.49
C SER A 4 4.08 47.66 -11.44
N THR A 5 3.14 46.78 -11.80
CA THR A 5 2.41 46.02 -10.79
C THR A 5 2.08 44.59 -11.23
N SER A 6 2.57 43.66 -10.42
CA SER A 6 2.14 42.26 -10.29
C SER A 6 2.38 41.32 -11.46
N SER A 7 3.56 40.71 -11.47
CA SER A 7 3.62 39.25 -11.65
C SER A 7 3.10 38.61 -10.36
N PRO A 8 1.96 37.89 -10.35
CA PRO A 8 1.67 36.98 -9.26
C PRO A 8 2.51 35.74 -9.50
N LEU A 9 3.51 35.57 -8.64
CA LEU A 9 4.18 34.31 -8.38
C LEU A 9 3.11 33.28 -8.00
N GLU A 10 2.65 32.52 -8.99
CA GLU A 10 1.71 31.40 -8.81
C GLU A 10 2.45 30.29 -8.06
N HIS A 11 2.47 30.41 -6.74
CA HIS A 11 2.92 29.36 -5.84
C HIS A 11 1.93 28.20 -5.93
N ARG A 12 2.18 27.28 -6.85
CA ARG A 12 1.51 25.97 -6.89
C ARG A 12 1.97 25.16 -5.68
N ASN A 13 1.47 25.51 -4.50
CA ASN A 13 1.63 24.68 -3.33
C ASN A 13 0.63 23.53 -3.45
N THR A 14 1.15 22.41 -3.95
CA THR A 14 1.06 21.08 -3.37
C THR A 14 -0.29 20.76 -2.75
N ALA A 15 -1.00 19.80 -3.38
CA ALA A 15 -2.07 19.06 -2.75
C ALA A 15 -1.81 18.94 -1.25
N GLU A 16 -2.66 19.56 -0.45
CA GLU A 16 -2.66 19.49 0.99
C GLU A 16 -2.47 18.00 1.36
N VAL A 17 -1.36 17.68 2.00
CA VAL A 17 -1.09 16.33 2.47
C VAL A 17 -2.05 16.11 3.63
N GLU A 18 -3.29 15.74 3.30
CA GLU A 18 -4.30 15.34 4.28
C GLU A 18 -3.68 14.21 5.09
N SER A 19 -3.36 14.49 6.35
CA SER A 19 -2.68 13.55 7.22
C SER A 19 -3.58 12.34 7.40
N LEU A 20 -3.13 11.19 6.91
CA LEU A 20 -3.86 9.94 7.04
C LEU A 20 -4.22 9.72 8.52
N THR A 21 -5.51 9.59 8.79
CA THR A 21 -5.99 9.31 10.14
C THR A 21 -5.51 7.92 10.58
N LEU A 22 -5.26 7.73 11.88
CA LEU A 22 -4.84 6.45 12.43
C LEU A 22 -5.77 5.29 12.02
N ILE A 23 -7.06 5.58 11.86
CA ILE A 23 -8.08 4.63 11.42
C ILE A 23 -7.86 4.21 9.95
N GLN A 24 -7.48 5.13 9.06
CA GLN A 24 -7.14 4.80 7.67
C GLN A 24 -5.88 3.93 7.58
N VAL A 25 -4.88 4.20 8.43
CA VAL A 25 -3.65 3.41 8.48
C VAL A 25 -3.97 1.97 8.89
N ILE A 26 -4.77 1.78 9.94
CA ILE A 26 -5.20 0.46 10.40
C ILE A 26 -6.01 -0.26 9.30
N GLY A 27 -6.98 0.41 8.67
CA GLY A 27 -7.76 -0.15 7.57
C GLY A 27 -6.90 -0.57 6.37
N SER A 28 -5.86 0.20 6.06
CA SER A 28 -4.91 -0.16 5.00
C SER A 28 -4.07 -1.39 5.33
N VAL A 29 -3.69 -1.57 6.60
CA VAL A 29 -2.94 -2.75 7.07
C VAL A 29 -3.81 -4.01 6.97
N PHE A 30 -5.09 -3.92 7.35
CA PHE A 30 -6.03 -5.02 7.21
C PHE A 30 -6.36 -5.37 5.76
N ALA A 31 -6.56 -4.38 4.89
CA ALA A 31 -6.80 -4.61 3.47
C ALA A 31 -5.60 -5.28 2.79
N ALA A 32 -4.38 -4.90 3.18
CA ALA A 32 -3.15 -5.54 2.73
C ALA A 32 -3.02 -6.98 3.25
N ALA A 33 -3.41 -7.24 4.51
CA ALA A 33 -3.42 -8.58 5.10
C ALA A 33 -4.42 -9.53 4.41
N PHE A 34 -5.53 -9.02 3.87
CA PHE A 34 -6.49 -9.78 3.06
C PHE A 34 -6.09 -9.94 1.58
N GLY A 35 -4.92 -9.43 1.17
CA GLY A 35 -4.43 -9.52 -0.20
C GLY A 35 -4.96 -8.44 -1.16
N VAL A 36 -5.75 -7.48 -0.68
CA VAL A 36 -6.27 -6.38 -1.48
C VAL A 36 -5.31 -5.19 -1.37
N GLN A 37 -4.14 -5.36 -2.00
CA GLN A 37 -3.10 -4.34 -2.00
C GLN A 37 -3.59 -3.07 -2.72
N SER A 38 -3.66 -1.96 -1.98
CA SER A 38 -3.96 -0.64 -2.55
C SER A 38 -2.99 -0.30 -3.70
N ARG A 39 -3.48 0.38 -4.73
CA ARG A 39 -2.71 0.77 -5.93
C ARG A 39 -1.44 1.58 -5.60
N ALA A 40 -1.44 2.29 -4.46
CA ALA A 40 -0.27 3.01 -3.95
C ALA A 40 0.85 2.08 -3.46
N ASN A 41 0.52 1.03 -2.71
CA ASN A 41 1.49 0.01 -2.30
C ASN A 41 2.05 -0.71 -3.52
N LYS A 42 1.18 -1.06 -4.47
CA LYS A 42 1.57 -1.65 -5.74
C LYS A 42 2.54 -0.75 -6.53
N GLN A 43 2.24 0.54 -6.72
CA GLN A 43 3.16 1.41 -7.47
C GLN A 43 4.55 1.52 -6.83
N ARG A 44 4.64 1.60 -5.50
CA ARG A 44 5.93 1.64 -4.79
C ARG A 44 6.70 0.32 -4.93
N ASP A 45 5.99 -0.78 -4.81
CA ASP A 45 6.51 -2.14 -4.88
C ASP A 45 7.02 -2.49 -6.29
N PHE A 46 6.32 -2.01 -7.32
CA PHE A 46 6.70 -2.18 -8.73
C PHE A 46 7.75 -1.16 -9.21
N ALA A 47 7.83 0.03 -8.58
CA ALA A 47 8.85 1.02 -8.91
C ALA A 47 10.23 0.68 -8.34
N ARG A 48 10.30 -0.07 -7.23
CA ARG A 48 11.55 -0.36 -6.52
C ARG A 48 11.90 -1.85 -6.44
N GLY A 49 10.95 -2.74 -6.66
CA GLY A 49 11.13 -4.19 -6.51
C GLY A 49 10.81 -5.01 -7.77
N LYS A 50 11.46 -6.16 -7.92
CA LYS A 50 11.16 -7.13 -9.00
C LYS A 50 9.85 -7.87 -8.67
N PRO A 51 8.88 -7.97 -9.60
CA PRO A 51 7.59 -8.64 -9.38
C PRO A 51 7.69 -10.06 -8.81
N LEU A 52 8.77 -10.77 -9.13
CA LEU A 52 9.07 -12.11 -8.63
C LEU A 52 9.09 -12.21 -7.10
N HIS A 53 9.58 -11.20 -6.38
CA HIS A 53 9.64 -11.24 -4.92
C HIS A 53 8.24 -11.26 -4.28
N PHE A 54 7.27 -10.58 -4.91
CA PHE A 54 5.89 -10.56 -4.45
C PHE A 54 5.19 -11.90 -4.70
N ILE A 55 5.49 -12.56 -5.82
CA ILE A 55 4.97 -13.90 -6.11
C ILE A 55 5.52 -14.91 -5.10
N PHE A 56 6.82 -14.87 -4.81
CA PHE A 56 7.42 -15.75 -3.80
C PHE A 56 6.84 -15.49 -2.40
N ALA A 57 6.67 -14.24 -1.99
CA ALA A 57 6.06 -13.90 -0.71
C ALA A 57 4.61 -14.41 -0.60
N GLY A 58 3.82 -14.25 -1.67
CA GLY A 58 2.44 -14.75 -1.73
C GLY A 58 2.36 -16.28 -1.71
N ALA A 59 3.25 -16.96 -2.45
CA ALA A 59 3.33 -18.41 -2.47
C ALA A 59 3.73 -18.97 -1.10
N LEU A 60 4.73 -18.35 -0.44
CA LEU A 60 5.16 -18.74 0.90
C LEU A 60 4.04 -18.57 1.93
N PHE A 61 3.37 -17.41 1.91
CA PHE A 61 2.23 -17.14 2.79
C PHE A 61 1.10 -18.17 2.59
N THR A 62 0.78 -18.48 1.33
CA THR A 62 -0.23 -19.49 0.99
C THR A 62 0.19 -20.86 1.49
N GLY A 63 1.46 -21.25 1.33
CA GLY A 63 1.98 -22.52 1.85
C GLY A 63 1.85 -22.64 3.37
N VAL A 64 2.18 -21.57 4.10
CA VAL A 64 2.02 -21.52 5.58
C VAL A 64 0.55 -21.62 5.99
N LEU A 65 -0.34 -20.94 5.27
CA LEU A 65 -1.78 -21.01 5.52
C LEU A 65 -2.31 -22.44 5.34
N LEU A 66 -1.93 -23.11 4.24
CA LEU A 66 -2.32 -24.50 3.99
C LEU A 66 -1.78 -25.42 5.09
N ALA A 67 -0.52 -25.26 5.48
CA ALA A 67 0.06 -26.04 6.57
C ALA A 67 -0.72 -25.88 7.88
N CYS A 68 -1.09 -24.64 8.25
CA CYS A 68 -1.92 -24.38 9.41
C CYS A 68 -3.27 -25.10 9.34
N ILE A 69 -3.97 -25.01 8.20
CA ILE A 69 -5.28 -25.67 8.03
C ILE A 69 -5.12 -27.19 8.18
N ILE A 70 -4.12 -27.79 7.54
CA ILE A 70 -3.84 -29.23 7.62
C ILE A 70 -3.57 -29.65 9.07
N THR A 71 -2.73 -28.89 9.79
CA THR A 71 -2.43 -29.17 11.20
C THR A 71 -3.70 -29.14 12.05
N ILE A 72 -4.56 -28.13 11.86
CA ILE A 72 -5.83 -28.03 12.60
C ILE A 72 -6.71 -29.25 12.32
N VAL A 73 -6.90 -29.60 11.04
CA VAL A 73 -7.74 -30.74 10.64
C VAL A 73 -7.21 -32.05 11.24
N ASN A 74 -5.90 -32.29 11.15
CA ASN A 74 -5.27 -33.50 11.67
C ASN A 74 -5.21 -33.56 13.21
N THR A 75 -5.38 -32.43 13.91
CA THR A 75 -5.43 -32.41 15.38
C THR A 75 -6.84 -32.71 15.89
N VAL A 76 -7.86 -32.41 15.08
CA VAL A 76 -9.27 -32.60 15.43
C VAL A 76 -9.76 -34.01 15.08
N ILE A 77 -9.24 -34.61 14.01
CA ILE A 77 -9.48 -36.01 13.62
C ILE A 77 -8.62 -36.95 14.45
#